data_AF-A0AAV4ULI9-F1
#
_entry.id   AF-A0AAV4ULI9-F1
#
_cell.length_a   1.000
_cell.length_b   1.000
_cell.length_c   1.000
_cell.angle_alpha   90.00
_cell.angle_beta   90.00
_cell.angle_gamma   90.00
#
_symmetry.space_group_name_H-M   'P 1'
#
loop_
_entity.id
_entity.type
_entity.pdbx_description
1 polymer ?
#
loop_
_entity_poly.entity_id
_entity_poly.type
_entity_poly.pdbx_seq_one_letter_code
_entity_poly.pdbx_strand_id
1 'polypeptide(L)'
;MIKEKGFRGVFTIDALPKQMRKFENGVINFDISTGPGTHWVCYYNDPKYEFVEYFDSFGEYEYEGIKFKEGDFPKNIVKYLKTSKKEIRYNSSFLQQPTSVKCGLFCMKYISERNKGKSPVEVLYSFTQEPSAYNENLVLNK
;
A
#
# COMPACT_ATOMS: atom_id res chain seq x y z
N MET A 1 6.81 -6.62 -13.56
CA MET A 1 6.76 -5.40 -12.72
C MET A 1 7.01 -4.10 -13.50
N ILE A 2 7.93 -4.02 -14.46
CA ILE A 2 8.23 -2.75 -15.21
C ILE A 2 7.07 -2.25 -16.11
N LYS A 3 5.94 -2.99 -16.21
CA LYS A 3 4.84 -2.68 -17.15
C LYS A 3 3.66 -1.91 -16.54
N GLU A 4 3.62 -1.74 -15.22
CA GLU A 4 2.50 -1.02 -14.57
C GLU A 4 2.64 0.49 -14.79
N LYS A 5 1.54 1.14 -15.21
CA LYS A 5 1.53 2.55 -15.55
C LYS A 5 1.91 3.38 -14.32
N GLY A 6 2.87 4.30 -14.47
CA GLY A 6 3.29 5.18 -13.37
C GLY A 6 4.07 4.48 -12.25
N PHE A 7 4.40 3.20 -12.40
CA PHE A 7 5.16 2.47 -11.40
C PHE A 7 6.56 3.06 -11.26
N ARG A 8 6.82 3.64 -10.10
CA ARG A 8 8.05 4.38 -9.81
C ARG A 8 9.17 3.48 -9.33
N GLY A 9 8.82 2.40 -8.63
CA GLY A 9 9.78 1.42 -8.14
C GLY A 9 9.34 0.76 -6.84
N VAL A 10 10.28 -0.02 -6.31
CA VAL A 10 10.22 -0.61 -4.98
C VAL A 10 11.31 0.06 -4.16
N PHE A 11 10.96 0.59 -2.99
CA PHE A 11 11.87 1.36 -2.14
C PHE A 11 11.90 0.76 -0.75
N THR A 12 13.05 0.83 -0.08
CA THR A 12 13.11 0.72 1.37
C THR A 12 12.75 2.05 2.01
N ILE A 13 12.42 2.04 3.29
CA ILE A 13 11.93 3.23 4.01
C ILE A 13 12.92 4.41 4.04
N ASP A 14 14.22 4.11 3.92
CA ASP A 14 15.35 5.03 3.92
C ASP A 14 15.80 5.43 2.49
N ALA A 15 15.26 4.77 1.46
CA ALA A 15 15.60 4.99 0.06
C ALA A 15 14.46 5.61 -0.77
N LEU A 16 13.47 6.20 -0.11
CA LEU A 16 12.36 6.89 -0.78
C LEU A 16 12.87 8.09 -1.62
N PRO A 17 12.29 8.35 -2.80
CA PRO A 17 12.63 9.54 -3.58
C PRO A 17 12.37 10.84 -2.81
N LYS A 18 13.03 11.92 -3.22
CA LYS A 18 12.87 13.23 -2.55
C LYS A 18 11.51 13.88 -2.76
N GLN A 19 10.88 13.64 -3.91
CA GLN A 19 9.60 14.25 -4.29
C GLN A 19 8.78 13.29 -5.14
N MET A 20 7.47 13.29 -4.89
CA MET A 20 6.51 12.55 -5.70
C MET A 20 6.29 13.23 -7.07
N ARG A 21 6.16 12.43 -8.12
CA ARG A 21 5.63 12.89 -9.42
C ARG A 21 4.11 13.13 -9.33
N LYS A 22 3.57 13.92 -10.27
CA LYS A 22 2.12 14.17 -10.38
C LYS A 22 1.29 12.89 -10.53
N PHE A 23 1.82 11.91 -11.26
CA PHE A 23 1.25 10.58 -11.41
C PHE A 23 2.36 9.56 -11.14
N GLU A 24 2.24 8.81 -10.05
CA GLU A 24 3.12 7.70 -9.74
C GLU A 24 2.51 6.77 -8.68
N ASN A 25 3.01 5.54 -8.64
CA ASN A 25 2.71 4.55 -7.62
C ASN A 25 3.96 3.74 -7.33
N GLY A 26 3.99 3.05 -6.19
CA GLY A 26 5.17 2.28 -5.82
C GLY A 26 4.93 1.44 -4.57
N VAL A 27 5.87 0.53 -4.33
CA VAL A 27 5.87 -0.34 -3.13
C VAL A 27 6.99 0.12 -2.21
N ILE A 28 6.72 0.10 -0.90
CA ILE A 28 7.63 0.51 0.14
C ILE A 28 7.82 -0.65 1.11
N ASN A 29 9.07 -1.02 1.39
CA ASN A 29 9.43 -1.87 2.51
C ASN A 29 9.54 -1.01 3.78
N PHE A 30 9.01 -1.48 4.90
CA PHE A 30 9.20 -0.83 6.20
C PHE A 30 10.63 -0.95 6.73
N ASP A 31 11.39 -1.92 6.24
CA ASP A 31 12.79 -2.09 6.59
C ASP A 31 13.71 -1.13 5.82
N ILE A 32 14.92 -0.96 6.35
CA ILE A 32 15.98 -0.17 5.75
C ILE A 32 16.71 -0.94 4.63
N SER A 33 17.46 -0.22 3.81
CA SER A 33 18.19 -0.76 2.65
C SER A 33 19.21 -1.87 2.96
N THR A 34 19.69 -1.94 4.20
CA THR A 34 20.62 -2.99 4.68
C THR A 34 19.92 -4.13 5.43
N GLY A 35 18.60 -4.04 5.63
CA GLY A 35 17.81 -5.02 6.36
C GLY A 35 17.25 -6.15 5.47
N PRO A 36 16.77 -7.24 6.07
CA PRO A 36 16.20 -8.38 5.34
C PRO A 36 14.85 -8.09 4.66
N GLY A 37 14.16 -7.00 5.04
CA GLY A 37 12.79 -6.71 4.64
C GLY A 37 11.77 -7.28 5.62
N THR A 38 10.78 -6.49 6.00
CA THR A 38 9.84 -6.85 7.09
C THR A 38 8.38 -6.81 6.68
N HIS A 39 7.94 -5.70 6.08
CA HIS A 39 6.55 -5.50 5.66
C HIS A 39 6.50 -4.64 4.41
N TRP A 40 5.58 -4.94 3.50
CA TRP A 40 5.44 -4.26 2.22
C TRP A 40 4.09 -3.57 2.14
N VAL A 41 4.13 -2.27 1.87
CA VAL A 41 2.95 -1.41 1.67
C VAL A 41 3.05 -0.71 0.32
N CYS A 42 1.99 -0.09 -0.16
CA CYS A 42 2.06 0.68 -1.40
C CYS A 42 1.40 2.04 -1.30
N TYR A 43 1.73 2.88 -2.28
CA TYR A 43 1.12 4.18 -2.45
C TYR A 43 0.66 4.38 -3.89
N TYR A 44 -0.33 5.24 -4.07
CA TYR A 44 -0.84 5.62 -5.39
C TYR A 44 -1.18 7.10 -5.42
N ASN A 45 -0.50 7.86 -6.27
CA ASN A 45 -0.78 9.28 -6.51
C ASN A 45 -1.33 9.46 -7.92
N ASP A 46 -2.58 9.90 -8.00
CA ASP A 46 -3.29 10.14 -9.24
C ASP A 46 -3.72 11.61 -9.31
N PRO A 47 -3.36 12.35 -10.37
CA PRO A 47 -3.75 13.76 -10.50
C PRO A 47 -5.27 13.96 -10.60
N LYS A 48 -6.07 12.91 -10.81
CA LYS A 48 -7.54 12.98 -10.78
C LYS A 48 -8.14 13.18 -9.39
N TYR A 49 -7.38 12.90 -8.33
CA TYR A 49 -7.85 12.99 -6.95
C TYR A 49 -7.02 14.00 -6.15
N GLU A 50 -7.70 14.70 -5.22
CA GLU A 50 -7.09 15.64 -4.27
C GLU A 50 -6.42 14.96 -3.07
N PHE A 51 -6.30 13.62 -3.11
CA PHE A 51 -5.63 12.81 -2.10
C PHE A 51 -4.56 11.90 -2.74
N VAL A 52 -3.62 11.46 -1.92
CA VAL A 52 -2.68 10.36 -2.20
C VAL A 52 -3.09 9.16 -1.37
N GLU A 53 -3.10 7.99 -2.01
CA GLU A 53 -3.48 6.72 -1.40
C GLU A 53 -2.25 6.09 -0.75
N TYR A 54 -2.41 5.62 0.49
CA TYR A 54 -1.53 4.69 1.18
C TYR A 54 -2.31 3.41 1.43
N PHE A 55 -1.80 2.28 0.99
CA PHE A 55 -2.46 1.00 1.14
C PHE A 55 -1.57 0.04 1.93
N ASP A 56 -2.17 -0.55 2.96
CA ASP A 56 -1.57 -1.59 3.78
C ASP A 56 -2.58 -2.72 3.93
N SER A 57 -2.21 -3.94 3.53
CA SER A 57 -3.09 -5.10 3.64
C SER A 57 -3.40 -5.50 5.08
N PHE A 58 -2.65 -4.98 6.06
CA PHE A 58 -2.96 -5.13 7.48
C PHE A 58 -3.95 -4.09 8.01
N GLY A 59 -4.08 -2.94 7.34
CA GLY A 59 -4.99 -1.88 7.75
C GLY A 59 -4.78 -1.45 9.20
N GLU A 60 -5.89 -1.20 9.90
CA GLU A 60 -5.91 -1.09 11.35
C GLU A 60 -6.29 -2.45 11.95
N TYR A 61 -5.47 -2.97 12.85
CA TYR A 61 -5.74 -4.26 13.46
C TYR A 61 -5.37 -4.30 14.94
N GLU A 62 -6.10 -5.15 15.67
CA GLU A 62 -5.76 -5.55 17.03
C GLU A 62 -5.46 -7.05 17.02
N TYR A 63 -4.22 -7.44 17.28
CA TYR A 63 -3.82 -8.84 17.36
C TYR A 63 -3.06 -9.07 18.67
N GLU A 64 -3.53 -10.03 19.48
CA GLU A 64 -2.91 -10.39 20.76
C GLU A 64 -2.68 -9.19 21.71
N GLY A 65 -3.57 -8.20 21.69
CA GLY A 65 -3.47 -6.97 22.49
C GLY A 65 -2.56 -5.88 21.91
N ILE A 66 -1.93 -6.12 20.76
CA ILE A 66 -1.18 -5.12 19.99
C ILE A 66 -2.15 -4.44 19.02
N LYS A 67 -2.33 -3.13 19.17
CA LYS A 67 -3.13 -2.28 18.29
C LYS A 67 -2.22 -1.55 17.31
N PHE A 68 -2.33 -1.88 16.03
CA PHE A 68 -1.89 -0.98 14.96
C PHE A 68 -3.07 -0.10 14.60
N LYS A 69 -2.95 1.19 14.87
CA LYS A 69 -4.01 2.18 14.65
C LYS A 69 -3.51 3.33 13.79
N GLU A 70 -4.49 4.09 13.29
CA GLU A 70 -4.30 5.42 12.70
C GLU A 70 -3.15 6.19 13.37
N GLY A 71 -2.10 6.51 12.59
CA GLY A 71 -0.98 7.33 13.05
C GLY A 71 0.36 6.61 13.24
N ASP A 72 0.40 5.27 13.23
CA ASP A 72 1.66 4.50 13.33
C ASP A 72 2.45 4.41 12.02
N PHE A 73 2.22 5.35 11.10
CA PHE A 73 2.95 5.43 9.85
C PHE A 73 4.41 5.82 10.12
N PRO A 74 5.39 5.11 9.54
CA PRO A 74 6.75 5.57 9.63
C PRO A 74 6.92 6.97 9.04
N LYS A 75 7.55 7.87 9.82
CA LYS A 75 7.65 9.31 9.50
C LYS A 75 8.22 9.59 8.10
N ASN A 76 9.10 8.72 7.61
CA ASN A 76 9.69 8.83 6.27
C ASN A 76 8.65 8.69 5.16
N ILE A 77 7.72 7.74 5.31
CA ILE A 77 6.62 7.54 4.35
C ILE A 77 5.72 8.76 4.37
N VAL A 78 5.29 9.21 5.55
CA VAL A 78 4.44 10.42 5.68
C VAL A 78 5.12 11.64 5.06
N LYS A 79 6.43 11.84 5.32
CA LYS A 79 7.21 12.93 4.74
C LYS A 79 7.21 12.86 3.21
N TYR A 80 7.40 11.67 2.65
CA TYR A 80 7.37 11.45 1.20
C TYR A 80 5.99 11.74 0.61
N LEU A 81 4.92 11.17 1.18
CA LEU A 81 3.55 11.35 0.70
C LEU A 81 3.10 12.81 0.75
N LYS A 82 3.48 13.56 1.80
CA LYS A 82 3.22 15.01 1.92
C LYS A 82 3.86 15.84 0.82
N THR A 83 4.88 15.34 0.11
CA THR A 83 5.46 16.07 -1.04
C THR A 83 4.50 16.16 -2.24
N SER A 84 3.46 15.32 -2.28
CA SER A 84 2.36 15.46 -3.25
C SER A 84 1.52 16.73 -3.04
N LYS A 85 1.57 17.32 -1.83
CA LYS A 85 0.70 18.42 -1.37
C LYS A 85 -0.78 18.07 -1.30
N LYS A 86 -1.10 16.78 -1.20
CA LYS A 86 -2.47 16.25 -1.11
C LYS A 86 -2.76 15.69 0.28
N GLU A 87 -4.05 15.51 0.57
CA GLU A 87 -4.51 14.74 1.73
C GLU A 87 -3.99 13.29 1.63
N ILE A 88 -3.56 12.67 2.73
CA ILE A 88 -3.17 11.26 2.74
C ILE A 88 -4.39 10.45 3.17
N ARG A 89 -4.81 9.48 2.34
CA ARG A 89 -5.89 8.54 2.67
C ARG A 89 -5.37 7.12 2.72
N TYR A 90 -5.92 6.33 3.62
CA TYR A 90 -5.52 4.95 3.83
C TYR A 90 -6.72 4.05 4.10
N ASN A 91 -6.53 2.74 3.94
CA ASN A 91 -7.56 1.75 4.30
C ASN A 91 -7.44 1.37 5.77
N SER A 92 -8.60 1.13 6.40
CA SER A 92 -8.67 0.61 7.78
C SER A 92 -8.88 -0.90 7.84
N SER A 93 -9.44 -1.53 6.80
CA SER A 93 -9.76 -2.95 6.80
C SER A 93 -8.52 -3.84 6.91
N PHE A 94 -8.55 -4.85 7.79
CA PHE A 94 -7.53 -5.89 7.90
C PHE A 94 -7.79 -6.99 6.85
N LEU A 95 -7.04 -7.01 5.75
CA LEU A 95 -7.37 -7.80 4.55
C LEU A 95 -6.56 -9.11 4.42
N GLN A 96 -5.33 -9.13 4.92
CA GLN A 96 -4.39 -10.24 4.79
C GLN A 96 -4.32 -11.07 6.06
N GLN A 97 -4.12 -12.39 5.92
CA GLN A 97 -3.90 -13.24 7.08
C GLN A 97 -2.59 -12.90 7.81
N PRO A 98 -2.56 -12.83 9.15
CA PRO A 98 -1.36 -12.43 9.91
C PRO A 98 -0.10 -13.26 9.60
N THR A 99 -0.28 -14.55 9.29
CA THR A 99 0.81 -15.49 8.99
C THR A 99 1.18 -15.54 7.50
N SER A 100 0.45 -14.82 6.65
CA SER A 100 0.71 -14.78 5.21
C SER A 100 1.90 -13.88 4.89
N VAL A 101 2.72 -14.30 3.91
CA VAL A 101 3.88 -13.54 3.40
C VAL A 101 3.54 -12.73 2.14
N LYS A 102 2.25 -12.50 1.87
CA LYS A 102 1.76 -11.97 0.58
C LYS A 102 1.54 -10.46 0.55
N CYS A 103 1.95 -9.67 1.55
CA CYS A 103 1.71 -8.21 1.57
C CYS A 103 2.17 -7.49 0.29
N GLY A 104 3.30 -7.90 -0.27
CA GLY A 104 3.76 -7.41 -1.58
C GLY A 104 2.80 -7.73 -2.74
N LEU A 105 2.14 -8.89 -2.73
CA LEU A 105 1.14 -9.26 -3.74
C LEU A 105 -0.16 -8.47 -3.57
N PHE A 106 -0.59 -8.20 -2.33
CA PHE A 106 -1.71 -7.29 -2.06
C PHE A 106 -1.43 -5.90 -2.62
N CYS A 107 -0.22 -5.37 -2.39
CA CYS A 107 0.23 -4.10 -2.97
C CYS A 107 0.14 -4.09 -4.50
N MET A 108 0.63 -5.16 -5.15
CA MET A 108 0.61 -5.28 -6.60
C MET A 108 -0.81 -5.40 -7.14
N LYS A 109 -1.69 -6.14 -6.47
CA LYS A 109 -3.11 -6.25 -6.82
C LYS A 109 -3.77 -4.88 -6.76
N TYR A 110 -3.53 -4.12 -5.69
CA TYR A 110 -4.07 -2.77 -5.53
C TYR A 110 -3.65 -1.85 -6.68
N ILE A 111 -2.34 -1.72 -6.92
CA ILE A 111 -1.79 -0.87 -7.99
C ILE A 111 -2.34 -1.28 -9.37
N SER A 112 -2.37 -2.58 -9.67
CA SER A 112 -2.81 -3.06 -10.99
C SER A 112 -4.29 -2.77 -11.23
N GLU A 113 -5.16 -3.00 -10.23
CA GLU A 113 -6.59 -2.70 -10.34
C GLU A 113 -6.84 -1.18 -10.43
N ARG A 114 -6.07 -0.35 -9.72
CA ARG A 114 -6.09 1.12 -9.88
C ARG A 114 -5.68 1.54 -11.28
N ASN A 115 -4.63 0.92 -11.84
CA ASN A 115 -4.19 1.18 -13.22
C ASN A 115 -5.20 0.72 -14.28
N LYS A 116 -6.04 -0.28 -13.99
CA LYS A 116 -7.19 -0.69 -14.82
C LYS A 116 -8.36 0.32 -14.75
N GLY A 117 -8.23 1.37 -13.94
CA GLY A 117 -9.20 2.47 -13.86
C GLY A 117 -10.22 2.36 -12.74
N LYS A 118 -10.16 1.31 -11.91
CA LYS A 118 -11.04 1.17 -10.74
C LYS A 118 -10.68 2.22 -9.69
N SER A 119 -11.67 2.80 -9.03
CA SER A 119 -11.48 3.71 -7.90
C SER A 119 -10.90 2.98 -6.67
N PRO A 120 -10.30 3.71 -5.70
CA PRO A 120 -9.77 3.11 -4.47
C PRO A 120 -10.80 2.24 -3.74
N VAL A 121 -12.04 2.72 -3.68
CA VAL A 121 -13.17 2.05 -3.03
C VAL A 121 -13.51 0.75 -3.77
N GLU A 122 -13.65 0.76 -5.09
CA GLU A 122 -13.91 -0.46 -5.87
C GLU A 122 -12.84 -1.53 -5.68
N VAL A 123 -11.57 -1.13 -5.56
CA VAL A 123 -10.49 -2.08 -5.27
C VAL A 123 -10.63 -2.66 -3.87
N LEU A 124 -10.83 -1.83 -2.84
CA LEU A 124 -10.97 -2.28 -1.46
C LEU A 124 -12.18 -3.19 -1.25
N TYR A 125 -13.33 -2.85 -1.84
CA TYR A 125 -14.56 -3.66 -1.73
C TYR A 125 -14.57 -4.91 -2.63
N SER A 126 -13.53 -5.14 -3.44
CA SER A 126 -13.34 -6.42 -4.12
C SER A 126 -12.82 -7.53 -3.20
N PHE A 127 -12.29 -7.15 -2.02
CA PHE A 127 -11.86 -8.03 -0.95
C PHE A 127 -12.97 -8.25 0.07
N THR A 128 -12.92 -9.37 0.78
CA THR A 128 -13.57 -9.49 2.09
C THR A 128 -12.93 -8.49 3.05
N GLN A 129 -13.71 -7.80 3.87
CA GLN A 129 -13.21 -6.76 4.80
C GLN A 129 -12.57 -7.32 6.08
N GLU A 130 -12.16 -8.58 6.03
CA GLU A 130 -11.46 -9.33 7.08
C GLU A 130 -10.50 -10.34 6.43
N PRO A 131 -9.49 -10.86 7.14
CA PRO A 131 -8.55 -11.81 6.58
C PRO A 131 -9.23 -13.11 6.15
N SER A 132 -9.13 -13.47 4.87
CA SER A 132 -9.84 -14.62 4.32
C SER A 132 -9.02 -15.39 3.28
N ALA A 133 -9.29 -16.69 3.14
CA ALA A 133 -8.69 -17.50 2.07
C ALA A 133 -9.06 -16.97 0.67
N TYR A 134 -10.23 -16.32 0.54
CA TYR A 134 -10.62 -15.65 -0.68
C TYR A 134 -9.65 -14.49 -1.01
N ASN A 135 -9.36 -13.60 -0.07
CA ASN A 135 -8.41 -12.50 -0.26
C ASN A 135 -7.01 -13.02 -0.64
N GLU A 136 -6.55 -14.04 0.08
CA GLU A 136 -5.26 -14.71 -0.14
C GLU A 136 -5.11 -15.32 -1.53
N ASN A 137 -6.22 -15.77 -2.14
CA ASN A 137 -6.25 -16.31 -3.50
C ASN A 137 -6.47 -15.22 -4.54
N LEU A 138 -7.25 -14.18 -4.22
CA LEU A 138 -7.57 -13.07 -5.12
C LEU A 138 -6.30 -12.34 -5.59
N VAL A 139 -5.31 -12.19 -4.72
CA VAL A 139 -4.03 -11.53 -5.04
C VAL A 139 -3.09 -12.35 -5.93
N LEU A 140 -3.37 -13.65 -6.11
CA LEU A 140 -2.60 -14.53 -7.00
C LEU A 140 -3.10 -14.47 -8.45
N ASN A 141 -4.35 -14.02 -8.65
CA ASN A 141 -5.00 -13.98 -9.96
C ASN A 141 -4.69 -12.66 -10.70
N LYS A 142 -4.14 -12.78 -11.92
CA LYS A 142 -3.75 -11.67 -12.80
C LYS A 142 -4.95 -10.99 -13.46
#